data_AF-A0A6C0B486-F1
#
_entry.id   AF-A0A6C0B486-F1
#
_cell.length_a   1.000
_cell.length_b   1.000
_cell.length_c   1.000
_cell.angle_alpha   90.00
_cell.angle_beta   90.00
_cell.angle_gamma   90.00
#
_symmetry.space_group_name_H-M   'P 1'
#
loop_
_entity.id
_entity.type
_entity.pdbx_description
1 polymer ?
#
loop_
_entity_poly.entity_id
_entity_poly.type
_entity_poly.pdbx_seq_one_letter_code
_entity_poly.pdbx_strand_id
1 'polypeptide(L)'
;MIFICIELYKSNLLYLNLNEIIKITVVYMALYIAGQLITMTIGRHLLSKAINDSTSNIYSSLSSIYYYSKSAKKLIKELDIENKLRTIETTCTTLDESCIKSRSVENCLEAIHEIILNIKCDLNIINKKLAKHKKKYFNSWRSLNVKKHISDLEFHCGILDKRYDLLANTITILHNNNI
;
A
#
# COMPACT_ATOMS: atom_id res chain seq x y z
N MET A 1 -19.35 24.05 -22.77
CA MET A 1 -20.44 23.07 -22.58
C MET A 1 -21.00 23.08 -21.15
N ILE A 2 -20.16 23.03 -20.11
CA ILE A 2 -20.60 23.10 -18.69
C ILE A 2 -21.37 24.40 -18.36
N PHE A 3 -20.98 25.54 -18.94
CA PHE A 3 -21.62 26.85 -18.69
C PHE A 3 -23.08 26.92 -19.19
N ILE A 4 -23.40 26.27 -20.32
CA ILE A 4 -24.76 26.23 -20.89
C ILE A 4 -25.68 25.34 -20.04
N CYS A 5 -25.13 24.25 -19.47
CA CYS A 5 -25.87 23.40 -18.53
C CYS A 5 -26.24 24.12 -17.23
N ILE A 6 -25.38 25.03 -16.73
CA ILE A 6 -25.65 25.79 -15.50
C ILE A 6 -26.77 26.83 -15.72
N GLU A 7 -26.80 27.51 -16.87
CA GLU A 7 -27.88 28.46 -17.19
C GLU A 7 -29.24 27.80 -17.40
N LEU A 8 -29.30 26.66 -18.09
CA LEU A 8 -30.55 25.91 -18.28
C LEU A 8 -31.11 25.36 -16.96
N TYR A 9 -30.25 25.03 -16.00
CA TYR A 9 -30.65 24.60 -14.66
C TYR A 9 -31.26 25.75 -13.84
N LYS A 10 -30.71 26.95 -13.99
CA LYS A 10 -31.16 28.16 -13.30
C LYS A 10 -32.57 28.59 -13.71
N SER A 11 -32.90 28.46 -15.01
CA SER A 11 -34.22 28.79 -15.56
C SER A 11 -35.32 27.80 -15.18
N ASN A 12 -34.99 26.52 -14.99
CA ASN A 12 -35.96 25.50 -14.55
C ASN A 12 -36.23 25.53 -13.04
N LEU A 13 -35.32 26.05 -12.22
CA LEU A 13 -35.53 26.16 -10.76
C LEU A 13 -36.59 27.21 -10.38
N LEU A 14 -36.87 28.17 -11.25
CA LEU A 14 -37.81 29.27 -11.02
C LEU A 14 -39.29 28.84 -11.00
N TYR A 15 -39.62 27.62 -11.46
CA TYR A 15 -40.98 27.10 -11.54
C TYR A 15 -41.30 26.00 -10.49
N LEU A 16 -40.33 25.67 -9.63
CA LEU A 16 -40.49 24.63 -8.62
C LEU A 16 -40.99 25.23 -7.30
N ASN A 17 -41.98 24.58 -6.67
CA ASN A 17 -42.38 24.93 -5.32
C ASN A 17 -41.21 24.64 -4.35
N LEU A 18 -41.11 25.42 -3.26
CA LEU A 18 -40.14 25.26 -2.17
C LEU A 18 -39.95 23.79 -1.74
N ASN A 19 -41.02 22.99 -1.68
CA ASN A 19 -40.95 21.56 -1.34
C ASN A 19 -40.17 20.72 -2.36
N GLU A 20 -40.22 21.06 -3.64
CA GLU A 20 -39.46 20.35 -4.68
C GLU A 20 -37.99 20.76 -4.70
N ILE A 21 -37.70 22.05 -4.41
CA ILE A 21 -36.33 22.53 -4.22
C ILE A 21 -35.66 21.83 -3.03
N ILE A 22 -36.39 21.68 -1.92
CA ILE A 22 -35.90 20.95 -0.73
C ILE A 22 -35.63 19.47 -1.05
N LYS A 23 -36.52 18.80 -1.79
CA LYS A 23 -36.30 17.40 -2.19
C LYS A 23 -35.06 17.25 -3.07
N ILE A 24 -34.87 18.12 -4.06
CA ILE A 24 -33.72 18.08 -4.98
C ILE A 24 -32.42 18.30 -4.20
N THR A 25 -32.38 19.28 -3.29
CA THR A 25 -31.19 19.58 -2.49
C THR A 25 -30.83 18.45 -1.53
N VAL A 26 -31.82 17.82 -0.88
CA VAL A 26 -31.60 16.64 -0.02
C VAL A 26 -31.07 15.46 -0.83
N VAL A 27 -31.61 15.19 -2.02
CA VAL A 27 -31.13 14.12 -2.91
C VAL A 27 -29.69 14.37 -3.39
N TYR A 28 -29.35 15.61 -3.74
CA TYR A 28 -27.97 15.97 -4.13
C TYR A 28 -26.98 15.82 -2.97
N MET A 29 -27.35 16.27 -1.77
CA MET A 29 -26.55 16.04 -0.55
C MET A 29 -26.35 14.55 -0.28
N ALA A 30 -27.39 13.73 -0.39
CA ALA A 30 -27.31 12.29 -0.19
C ALA A 30 -26.41 11.60 -1.24
N LEU A 31 -26.50 12.00 -2.51
CA LEU A 31 -25.63 11.52 -3.59
C LEU A 31 -24.16 11.91 -3.37
N TYR A 32 -23.90 13.13 -2.91
CA TYR A 32 -22.56 13.60 -2.60
C TYR A 32 -21.94 12.81 -1.44
N ILE A 33 -22.69 12.63 -0.34
CA ILE A 33 -22.25 11.84 0.82
C ILE A 33 -22.05 10.37 0.44
N ALA A 34 -22.97 9.78 -0.33
CA ALA A 34 -22.84 8.42 -0.84
C ALA A 34 -21.60 8.27 -1.75
N GLY A 35 -21.34 9.24 -2.63
CA GLY A 35 -20.15 9.27 -3.48
C GLY A 35 -18.83 9.30 -2.71
N GLN A 36 -18.77 10.09 -1.63
CA GLN A 36 -17.59 10.13 -0.74
C GLN A 36 -17.40 8.79 -0.02
N LEU A 37 -18.47 8.20 0.52
CA LEU A 37 -18.42 6.91 1.22
C LEU A 37 -18.00 5.74 0.30
N ILE A 38 -18.47 5.75 -0.95
CA ILE A 38 -18.13 4.72 -1.95
C ILE A 38 -16.64 4.82 -2.34
N THR A 39 -16.10 6.03 -2.49
CA THR A 39 -14.70 6.23 -2.88
C THR A 39 -13.73 5.81 -1.77
N MET A 40 -14.04 6.12 -0.51
CA MET A 40 -13.23 5.71 0.65
C MET A 40 -13.21 4.18 0.87
N THR A 41 -14.36 3.51 0.67
CA THR A 41 -14.46 2.05 0.87
C THR A 41 -13.76 1.26 -0.24
N ILE A 42 -13.82 1.77 -1.48
CA ILE A 42 -13.12 1.19 -2.63
C ILE A 42 -11.60 1.37 -2.48
N GLY A 43 -11.13 2.53 -1.98
CA GLY A 43 -9.71 2.77 -1.69
C GLY A 43 -9.10 1.75 -0.73
N ARG A 44 -9.80 1.39 0.36
CA ARG A 44 -9.36 0.38 1.35
C ARG A 44 -9.13 -0.99 0.73
N HIS A 45 -10.12 -1.50 0.02
CA HIS A 45 -10.04 -2.84 -0.58
C HIS A 45 -8.96 -2.89 -1.66
N LEU A 46 -8.78 -1.81 -2.42
CA LEU A 46 -7.73 -1.73 -3.43
C LEU A 46 -6.34 -1.63 -2.80
N LEU A 47 -6.16 -0.84 -1.73
CA LEU A 47 -4.86 -0.69 -1.07
C LEU A 47 -4.45 -1.96 -0.31
N SER A 48 -5.35 -2.57 0.45
CA SER A 48 -5.10 -3.86 1.12
C SER A 48 -4.82 -4.95 0.10
N LYS A 49 -5.57 -5.00 -1.01
CA LYS A 49 -5.29 -5.92 -2.11
C LYS A 49 -3.95 -5.63 -2.77
N ALA A 50 -3.58 -4.37 -2.99
CA ALA A 50 -2.31 -3.98 -3.58
C ALA A 50 -1.11 -4.36 -2.70
N ILE A 51 -1.25 -4.21 -1.37
CA ILE A 51 -0.28 -4.72 -0.40
C ILE A 51 -0.17 -6.25 -0.54
N ASN A 52 -1.28 -6.98 -0.47
CA ASN A 52 -1.30 -8.45 -0.58
C ASN A 52 -0.75 -8.98 -1.92
N ASP A 53 -1.05 -8.30 -3.03
CA ASP A 53 -0.54 -8.65 -4.36
C ASP A 53 0.98 -8.38 -4.46
N SER A 54 1.47 -7.34 -3.77
CA SER A 54 2.88 -6.98 -3.75
C SER A 54 3.71 -7.92 -2.88
N THR A 55 3.20 -8.32 -1.72
CA THR A 55 3.84 -9.25 -0.78
C THR A 55 3.91 -10.67 -1.31
N SER A 56 2.87 -11.17 -2.02
CA SER A 56 2.91 -12.49 -2.67
C SER A 56 4.09 -12.64 -3.65
N ASN A 57 4.37 -11.58 -4.42
CA ASN A 57 5.53 -11.52 -5.31
C ASN A 57 6.88 -11.45 -4.56
N ILE A 58 6.88 -10.89 -3.35
CA ILE A 58 8.06 -10.88 -2.47
C ILE A 58 8.31 -12.28 -1.92
N TYR A 59 7.28 -13.00 -1.46
CA TYR A 59 7.44 -14.36 -0.93
C TYR A 59 8.05 -15.32 -1.96
N SER A 60 7.58 -15.27 -3.22
CA SER A 60 8.20 -16.06 -4.31
C SER A 60 9.66 -15.65 -4.57
N SER A 61 9.96 -14.35 -4.50
CA SER A 61 11.32 -13.82 -4.66
C SER A 61 12.27 -14.23 -3.54
N LEU A 62 11.79 -14.31 -2.29
CA LEU A 62 12.58 -14.78 -1.15
C LEU A 62 12.91 -16.26 -1.29
N SER A 63 11.91 -17.08 -1.67
CA SER A 63 12.07 -18.51 -1.87
C SER A 63 13.18 -18.84 -2.88
N SER A 64 13.24 -18.12 -4.01
CA SER A 64 14.32 -18.31 -4.98
C SER A 64 15.70 -17.95 -4.41
N ILE A 65 15.81 -16.86 -3.66
CA ILE A 65 17.11 -16.46 -3.09
C ILE A 65 17.62 -17.47 -2.05
N TYR A 66 16.73 -17.98 -1.20
CA TYR A 66 17.05 -18.98 -0.18
C TYR A 66 17.55 -20.30 -0.74
N TYR A 67 17.19 -20.62 -1.98
CA TYR A 67 17.67 -21.81 -2.67
C TYR A 67 19.06 -21.59 -3.29
N TYR A 68 19.36 -20.40 -3.81
CA TYR A 68 20.52 -20.19 -4.71
C TYR A 68 21.81 -19.63 -4.09
N SER A 69 21.78 -19.00 -2.91
CA SER A 69 22.99 -18.43 -2.32
C SER A 69 23.02 -18.54 -0.80
N LYS A 70 23.96 -19.33 -0.25
CA LYS A 70 24.14 -19.47 1.21
C LYS A 70 24.48 -18.14 1.89
N SER A 71 25.29 -17.29 1.27
CA SER A 71 25.71 -16.00 1.84
C SER A 71 24.59 -14.96 1.79
N ALA A 72 23.87 -14.85 0.66
CA ALA A 72 22.72 -13.95 0.56
C ALA A 72 21.53 -14.44 1.42
N LYS A 73 21.36 -15.76 1.56
CA LYS A 73 20.34 -16.37 2.40
C LYS A 73 20.44 -15.92 3.85
N LYS A 74 21.64 -15.90 4.44
CA LYS A 74 21.81 -15.49 5.84
C LYS A 74 21.37 -14.03 6.04
N LEU A 75 21.92 -13.12 5.24
CA LEU A 75 21.63 -11.68 5.34
C LEU A 75 20.14 -11.35 5.10
N ILE A 76 19.54 -11.98 4.09
CA ILE A 76 18.12 -11.74 3.78
C ILE A 76 17.21 -12.36 4.85
N LYS A 77 17.61 -13.49 5.44
CA LYS A 77 16.84 -14.10 6.54
C LYS A 77 16.91 -13.26 7.82
N GLU A 78 18.04 -12.60 8.08
CA GLU A 78 18.19 -11.67 9.23
C GLU A 78 17.30 -10.43 9.11
N LEU A 79 16.91 -10.04 7.89
CA LEU A 79 15.95 -8.94 7.67
C LEU A 79 14.50 -9.29 8.00
N ASP A 80 14.20 -10.58 8.12
CA ASP A 80 12.89 -11.12 8.48
C ASP A 80 11.70 -10.53 7.70
N ILE A 81 11.93 -10.26 6.41
CA ILE A 81 10.97 -9.57 5.52
C ILE A 81 9.63 -10.30 5.47
N GLU A 82 9.64 -11.64 5.50
CA GLU A 82 8.41 -12.43 5.43
C GLU A 82 7.49 -12.17 6.63
N ASN A 83 8.02 -12.22 7.85
CA ASN A 83 7.22 -11.98 9.05
C ASN A 83 6.76 -10.52 9.12
N LYS A 84 7.62 -9.56 8.78
CA LYS A 84 7.26 -8.14 8.73
C LYS A 84 6.06 -7.90 7.82
N LEU A 85 6.11 -8.43 6.60
CA LEU A 85 5.01 -8.30 5.64
C LEU A 85 3.74 -8.99 6.13
N ARG A 86 3.83 -10.19 6.68
CA ARG A 86 2.68 -10.91 7.24
C ARG A 86 2.01 -10.13 8.38
N THR A 87 2.80 -9.52 9.26
CA THR A 87 2.28 -8.66 10.33
C THR A 87 1.56 -7.45 9.78
N ILE A 88 2.10 -6.80 8.74
CA ILE A 88 1.46 -5.68 8.06
C ILE A 88 0.15 -6.11 7.40
N GLU A 89 0.15 -7.21 6.64
CA GLU A 89 -1.06 -7.77 6.00
C GLU A 89 -2.14 -8.02 7.04
N THR A 90 -1.79 -8.70 8.13
CA THR A 90 -2.70 -9.02 9.22
C THR A 90 -3.26 -7.74 9.85
N THR A 91 -2.39 -6.78 10.17
CA THR A 91 -2.80 -5.47 10.74
C THR A 91 -3.77 -4.75 9.81
N CYS A 92 -3.51 -4.76 8.51
CA CYS A 92 -4.39 -4.14 7.51
C CYS A 92 -5.77 -4.82 7.45
N THR A 93 -5.83 -6.14 7.63
CA THR A 93 -7.11 -6.87 7.64
C THR A 93 -7.89 -6.74 8.94
N THR A 94 -7.23 -6.46 10.06
CA THR A 94 -7.84 -6.36 11.40
C THR A 94 -8.14 -4.93 11.84
N LEU A 95 -7.78 -3.93 11.05
CA LEU A 95 -8.00 -2.52 11.37
C LEU A 95 -9.51 -2.19 11.40
N ASP A 96 -9.96 -1.59 12.51
CA ASP A 96 -11.35 -1.16 12.69
C ASP A 96 -11.76 -0.08 11.67
N GLU A 97 -13.02 -0.14 11.22
CA GLU A 97 -13.56 0.81 10.23
C GLU A 97 -13.54 2.27 10.70
N SER A 98 -13.53 2.50 12.02
CA SER A 98 -13.42 3.83 12.62
C SER A 98 -12.02 4.44 12.46
N CYS A 99 -10.96 3.63 12.58
CA CYS A 99 -9.57 4.08 12.46
C CYS A 99 -9.20 4.38 11.00
N ILE A 100 -9.73 3.61 10.06
CA ILE A 100 -9.42 3.72 8.63
C ILE A 100 -9.99 4.98 7.99
N LYS A 101 -11.06 5.58 8.54
CA LYS A 101 -11.59 6.86 8.07
C LYS A 101 -10.66 8.04 8.30
N SER A 102 -9.62 7.86 9.12
CA SER A 102 -8.60 8.88 9.33
C SER A 102 -7.66 8.94 8.14
N ARG A 103 -7.60 10.11 7.49
CA ARG A 103 -6.63 10.41 6.43
C ARG A 103 -5.18 10.15 6.87
N SER A 104 -4.88 10.25 8.16
CA SER A 104 -3.54 9.94 8.69
C SER A 104 -3.20 8.44 8.58
N VAL A 105 -4.18 7.56 8.80
CA VAL A 105 -3.99 6.10 8.64
C VAL A 105 -3.84 5.76 7.16
N GLU A 106 -4.66 6.34 6.29
CA GLU A 106 -4.56 6.18 4.84
C GLU A 106 -3.17 6.55 4.32
N ASN A 107 -2.66 7.73 4.68
CA ASN A 107 -1.31 8.18 4.31
C ASN A 107 -0.21 7.21 4.80
N CYS A 108 -0.36 6.64 6.00
CA CYS A 108 0.60 5.66 6.52
C CYS A 108 0.58 4.37 5.70
N LEU A 109 -0.60 3.89 5.32
CA LEU A 109 -0.76 2.68 4.51
C LEU A 109 -0.23 2.87 3.09
N GLU A 110 -0.45 4.05 2.47
CA GLU A 110 0.14 4.40 1.17
C GLU A 110 1.67 4.40 1.24
N ALA A 111 2.24 5.03 2.27
CA ALA A 111 3.67 5.02 2.49
C ALA A 111 4.20 3.59 2.71
N ILE A 112 3.50 2.75 3.47
CA ILE A 112 3.90 1.35 3.63
C ILE A 112 3.88 0.61 2.28
N HIS A 113 2.83 0.79 1.49
CA HIS A 113 2.73 0.15 0.18
C HIS A 113 3.87 0.57 -0.77
N GLU A 114 4.20 1.86 -0.81
CA GLU A 114 5.31 2.38 -1.62
C GLU A 114 6.65 1.70 -1.26
N ILE A 115 6.97 1.58 0.04
CA ILE A 115 8.24 0.96 0.46
C ILE A 115 8.25 -0.55 0.20
N ILE A 116 7.10 -1.23 0.28
CA ILE A 116 6.95 -2.64 -0.11
C ILE A 116 7.28 -2.82 -1.61
N LEU A 117 6.86 -1.90 -2.48
CA LEU A 117 7.21 -1.93 -3.90
C LEU A 117 8.72 -1.77 -4.14
N ASN A 118 9.39 -0.93 -3.35
CA ASN A 118 10.85 -0.77 -3.41
C ASN A 118 11.57 -2.06 -2.98
N ILE A 119 11.15 -2.69 -1.87
CA ILE A 119 11.66 -3.99 -1.42
C ILE A 119 11.47 -5.06 -2.51
N LYS A 120 10.30 -5.10 -3.15
CA LYS A 120 10.03 -5.99 -4.28
C LYS A 120 11.01 -5.75 -5.44
N CYS A 121 11.33 -4.49 -5.74
CA CYS A 121 12.29 -4.13 -6.78
C CYS A 121 13.70 -4.65 -6.45
N ASP A 122 14.18 -4.44 -5.23
CA ASP A 122 15.50 -4.89 -4.79
C ASP A 122 15.65 -6.41 -4.89
N LEU A 123 14.66 -7.14 -4.37
CA LEU A 123 14.63 -8.60 -4.43
C LEU A 123 14.63 -9.11 -5.88
N ASN A 124 13.88 -8.45 -6.77
CA ASN A 124 13.90 -8.76 -8.20
C ASN A 124 15.28 -8.54 -8.82
N ILE A 125 15.97 -7.47 -8.46
CA ILE A 125 17.32 -7.18 -8.95
C ILE A 125 18.32 -8.24 -8.44
N ILE A 126 18.23 -8.63 -7.17
CA ILE A 126 19.05 -9.70 -6.57
C ILE A 126 18.81 -11.02 -7.30
N ASN A 127 17.54 -11.39 -7.53
CA ASN A 127 17.15 -12.59 -8.25
C ASN A 127 17.66 -12.60 -9.69
N LYS A 128 17.55 -11.49 -10.42
CA LYS A 128 18.09 -11.35 -11.78
C LYS A 128 19.61 -11.55 -11.81
N LYS A 129 20.34 -10.99 -10.82
CA LYS A 129 21.80 -11.17 -10.71
C LYS A 129 22.17 -12.61 -10.39
N LEU A 130 21.45 -13.27 -9.47
CA LEU A 130 21.63 -14.69 -9.14
C LEU A 130 21.42 -15.57 -10.38
N ALA A 131 20.30 -15.38 -11.09
CA ALA A 131 19.98 -16.13 -12.30
C ALA A 131 21.04 -15.92 -13.40
N LYS A 132 21.51 -14.67 -13.59
CA LYS A 132 22.57 -14.37 -14.56
C LYS A 132 23.90 -15.01 -14.18
N HIS A 133 24.28 -15.01 -12.91
CA HIS A 133 25.51 -15.65 -12.43
C HIS A 133 25.48 -17.16 -12.62
N LYS A 134 24.35 -17.82 -12.33
CA LYS A 134 24.14 -19.26 -12.57
C LYS A 134 24.40 -19.67 -14.02
N LYS A 135 24.03 -18.82 -14.98
CA LYS A 135 24.21 -19.08 -16.43
C LYS A 135 25.65 -18.89 -16.93
N LYS A 136 26.57 -18.38 -16.11
CA LYS A 136 27.97 -18.16 -16.53
C LYS A 136 28.79 -19.45 -16.44
N TYR A 137 29.72 -19.63 -17.39
CA TYR A 137 30.77 -20.65 -17.27
C TYR A 137 31.60 -20.44 -15.99
N PHE A 138 31.95 -21.54 -15.32
CA PHE A 138 32.69 -21.56 -14.06
C PHE A 138 32.03 -20.72 -12.95
N ASN A 139 30.70 -20.71 -12.87
CA ASN A 139 29.96 -19.96 -11.86
C ASN A 139 30.41 -20.28 -10.42
N SER A 140 30.82 -21.51 -10.12
CA SER A 140 31.30 -21.98 -8.83
C SER A 140 32.62 -21.34 -8.41
N TRP A 141 33.44 -20.92 -9.36
CA TRP A 141 34.73 -20.24 -9.10
C TRP A 141 34.60 -18.72 -9.04
N ARG A 142 33.52 -18.14 -9.59
CA ARG A 142 33.34 -16.68 -9.63
C ARG A 142 32.50 -16.21 -8.45
N SER A 143 32.97 -15.18 -7.75
CA SER A 143 32.17 -14.54 -6.71
C SER A 143 30.96 -13.81 -7.29
N LEU A 144 29.78 -14.02 -6.69
CA LEU A 144 28.59 -13.21 -6.96
C LEU A 144 28.65 -11.90 -6.16
N ASN A 145 28.67 -10.75 -6.85
CA ASN A 145 28.61 -9.45 -6.20
C ASN A 145 27.16 -8.89 -6.16
N VAL A 146 26.51 -9.11 -5.02
CA VAL A 146 25.18 -8.57 -4.68
C VAL A 146 25.21 -7.66 -3.44
N LYS A 147 26.39 -7.35 -2.89
CA LYS A 147 26.53 -6.64 -1.61
C LYS A 147 25.81 -5.29 -1.58
N LYS A 148 25.99 -4.47 -2.63
CA LYS A 148 25.29 -3.18 -2.76
C LYS A 148 23.76 -3.36 -2.67
N HIS A 149 23.23 -4.31 -3.42
CA HIS A 149 21.79 -4.55 -3.50
C HIS A 149 21.20 -5.09 -2.21
N ILE A 150 21.99 -5.86 -1.45
CA ILE A 150 21.62 -6.28 -0.10
C ILE A 150 21.59 -5.06 0.83
N SER A 151 22.57 -4.15 0.73
CA SER A 151 22.56 -2.92 1.53
C SER A 151 21.39 -2.00 1.19
N ASP A 152 21.01 -1.89 -0.08
CA ASP A 152 19.83 -1.13 -0.51
C ASP A 152 18.54 -1.77 0.06
N LEU A 153 18.45 -3.11 0.03
CA LEU A 153 17.36 -3.86 0.64
C LEU A 153 17.30 -3.67 2.16
N GLU A 154 18.43 -3.73 2.86
CA GLU A 154 18.53 -3.47 4.30
C GLU A 154 18.02 -2.05 4.63
N PHE A 155 18.41 -1.06 3.83
CA PHE A 155 17.96 0.31 3.98
C PHE A 155 16.43 0.44 3.83
N HIS A 156 15.84 -0.14 2.78
CA HIS A 156 14.39 -0.11 2.60
C HIS A 156 13.63 -0.88 3.68
N CYS A 157 14.18 -1.98 4.20
CA CYS A 157 13.61 -2.68 5.36
C CYS A 157 13.61 -1.79 6.62
N GLY A 158 14.67 -1.02 6.85
CA GLY A 158 14.71 -0.06 7.96
C GLY A 158 13.70 1.08 7.81
N ILE A 159 13.36 1.48 6.58
CA ILE A 159 12.28 2.44 6.33
C ILE A 159 10.91 1.79 6.59
N LEU A 160 10.72 0.53 6.18
CA LEU A 160 9.49 -0.20 6.44
C LEU A 160 9.16 -0.25 7.93
N ASP A 161 10.16 -0.58 8.77
CA ASP A 161 10.00 -0.61 10.23
C ASP A 161 9.51 0.74 10.76
N LYS A 162 10.18 1.83 10.38
CA LYS A 162 9.80 3.19 10.81
C LYS A 162 8.40 3.60 10.35
N ARG A 163 8.02 3.24 9.12
CA ARG A 163 6.68 3.54 8.57
C ARG A 163 5.60 2.71 9.28
N TYR A 164 5.90 1.47 9.65
CA TYR A 164 5.01 0.63 10.43
C TYR A 164 4.85 1.14 11.87
N ASP A 165 5.93 1.56 12.53
CA ASP A 165 5.88 2.19 13.85
C ASP A 165 5.00 3.45 13.83
N LEU A 166 5.13 4.27 12.78
CA LEU A 166 4.29 5.46 12.59
C LEU A 166 2.81 5.10 12.45
N LEU A 167 2.49 4.04 11.70
CA LEU A 167 1.12 3.52 11.59
C LEU A 167 0.60 3.10 12.98
N ALA A 168 1.35 2.29 13.71
CA ALA A 168 0.96 1.80 15.04
C ALA A 168 0.71 2.96 16.03
N ASN A 169 1.61 3.95 16.05
CA ASN A 169 1.47 5.14 16.87
C ASN A 169 0.23 5.97 16.47
N THR A 170 -0.01 6.12 15.16
CA THR A 170 -1.17 6.85 14.65
C THR A 170 -2.48 6.19 15.07
N ILE A 171 -2.56 4.85 14.96
CA ILE A 171 -3.73 4.08 15.39
C ILE A 171 -3.96 4.26 16.90
N THR A 172 -2.88 4.15 17.70
CA THR A 172 -2.95 4.30 19.16
C THR A 172 -3.48 5.69 19.56
N ILE A 173 -2.97 6.75 18.94
CA ILE A 173 -3.42 8.12 19.20
C ILE A 173 -4.90 8.29 18.82
N LEU A 174 -5.32 7.76 17.67
CA LEU A 174 -6.71 7.84 17.24
C LEU A 174 -7.64 7.08 18.17
N HIS A 175 -7.24 5.92 18.67
CA HIS A 175 -8.03 5.16 19.63
C HIS A 175 -8.18 5.93 20.95
N ASN A 176 -7.09 6.51 21.47
CA ASN A 176 -7.10 7.29 22.70
C ASN A 176 -7.94 8.57 22.61
N ASN A 177 -8.11 9.14 21.41
CA ASN A 177 -8.94 10.33 21.19
C ASN A 177 -10.43 10.01 20.94
N ASN A 178 -10.78 8.75 20.71
CA ASN A 178 -12.16 8.29 20.45
C ASN A 178 -12.81 7.61 21.68
N ILE A 179 -12.08 7.51 22.80
CA ILE A 179 -12.58 7.15 24.14
C ILE A 179 -12.83 8.44 24.91
#